data_AF-A0A2T2U965-F1
#
_entry.id   AF-A0A2T2U965-F1
#
_cell.length_a   1.000
_cell.length_b   1.000
_cell.length_c   1.000
_cell.angle_alpha   90.00
_cell.angle_beta   90.00
_cell.angle_gamma   90.00
#
_symmetry.space_group_name_H-M   'P 1'
#
loop_
_entity.id
_entity.type
_entity.pdbx_description
1 polymer ?
#
loop_
_entity_poly.entity_id
_entity_poly.type
_entity_poly.pdbx_seq_one_letter_code
_entity_poly.pdbx_strand_id
1 'polypeptide(L)'
;DILLYFYRQDLAPEDLYDYYDHLKTRVEYNYDPDFTPRSIVGDNYADKTERIYGNNDVVGPDANHGTHVSGIVAAERNNGVGIDGVASGVRLLPVRAVPNGDERDKDVANAIRYAVDNGADVINMSFGKAYSPHKDVVDDAVRYADSLGVLMVHAAGNDGENVDSTQNYPTRQYRDGGSASLWIEVGASSWKQEPNLAAPFSNYGNETVDVFAPGHSIYSTVPDGEYGRNDGTSMAAPMVSGVAALIMAHYPDLTAAQVREVILDTATSYANVEVTRPGSSDDTVRFGRLSRTGSIVNARDALERAEQMTDGTTSSR
;
A
#
# COMPACT_ATOMS: atom_id res chain seq x y z
N ASP A 1 26.57 9.53 -20.30
CA ASP A 1 25.56 9.65 -21.36
C ASP A 1 24.24 9.20 -20.76
N ILE A 2 23.26 10.10 -20.69
CA ILE A 2 21.98 9.86 -20.02
C ILE A 2 21.17 8.77 -20.76
N LEU A 3 21.35 8.65 -22.07
CA LEU A 3 20.73 7.60 -22.89
C LEU A 3 21.27 6.21 -22.53
N LEU A 4 22.58 6.13 -22.25
CA LEU A 4 23.22 4.88 -21.81
C LEU A 4 22.80 4.49 -20.39
N TYR A 5 22.49 5.47 -19.54
CA TYR A 5 21.90 5.24 -18.22
C TYR A 5 20.47 4.69 -18.36
N PHE A 6 19.62 5.30 -19.18
CA PHE A 6 18.26 4.81 -19.43
C PHE A 6 18.24 3.41 -20.04
N TYR A 7 19.08 3.16 -21.05
CA TYR A 7 19.22 1.82 -21.64
C TYR A 7 19.67 0.76 -20.63
N ARG A 8 20.54 1.12 -19.68
CA ARG A 8 21.00 0.19 -18.62
C ARG A 8 19.95 -0.05 -17.53
N GLN A 9 19.07 0.91 -17.30
CA GLN A 9 17.99 0.80 -16.32
C GLN A 9 16.70 0.22 -16.90
N ASP A 10 16.66 0.00 -18.22
CA ASP A 10 15.48 -0.49 -18.96
C ASP A 10 14.32 0.51 -18.92
N LEU A 11 14.64 1.81 -18.90
CA LEU A 11 13.67 2.91 -18.86
C LEU A 11 13.20 3.27 -20.27
N ALA A 12 11.89 3.27 -20.47
CA ALA A 12 11.22 3.72 -21.67
C ALA A 12 11.10 5.26 -21.69
N PRO A 13 10.95 5.89 -22.86
CA PRO A 13 10.68 7.34 -22.95
C PRO A 13 9.46 7.78 -22.12
N GLU A 14 8.46 6.92 -21.99
CA GLU A 14 7.25 7.14 -21.19
C GLU A 14 7.59 7.33 -19.70
N ASP A 15 8.50 6.53 -19.14
CA ASP A 15 8.95 6.64 -17.73
C ASP A 15 9.57 8.02 -17.43
N LEU A 16 10.12 8.70 -18.45
CA LEU A 16 10.66 10.06 -18.30
C LEU A 16 9.56 11.11 -18.22
N TYR A 17 8.46 10.93 -18.95
CA TYR A 17 7.31 11.82 -18.86
C TYR A 17 6.61 11.65 -17.51
N ASP A 18 6.47 10.42 -17.03
CA ASP A 18 5.93 10.14 -15.69
C ASP A 18 6.80 10.77 -14.60
N TYR A 19 8.14 10.64 -14.71
CA TYR A 19 9.05 11.28 -13.77
C TYR A 19 9.01 12.82 -13.87
N TYR A 20 8.87 13.37 -15.07
CA TYR A 20 8.69 14.81 -15.27
C TYR A 20 7.40 15.32 -14.61
N ASP A 21 6.27 14.63 -14.82
CA ASP A 21 4.98 14.98 -14.23
C ASP A 21 4.99 14.82 -12.71
N HIS A 22 5.70 13.82 -12.18
CA HIS A 22 5.96 13.68 -10.74
C HIS A 22 6.70 14.91 -10.18
N LEU A 23 7.79 15.34 -10.83
CA LEU A 23 8.54 16.53 -10.41
C LEU A 23 7.72 17.81 -10.53
N LYS A 24 6.95 17.95 -11.61
CA LYS A 24 6.07 19.10 -11.84
C LYS A 24 5.01 19.20 -10.74
N THR A 25 4.35 18.09 -10.41
CA THR A 25 3.35 18.01 -9.31
C THR A 25 3.95 18.47 -7.99
N ARG A 26 5.18 18.04 -7.67
CA ARG A 26 5.86 18.49 -6.44
C ARG A 26 6.10 20.00 -6.42
N VAL A 27 6.47 20.59 -7.56
CA VAL A 27 6.68 22.03 -7.67
C VAL A 27 5.37 22.81 -7.56
N GLU A 28 4.32 22.34 -8.23
CA GLU A 28 3.02 23.04 -8.29
C GLU A 28 2.22 22.92 -6.99
N TYR A 29 2.37 21.83 -6.24
CA TYR A 29 1.50 21.55 -5.09
C TYR A 29 2.26 21.30 -3.78
N ASN A 30 3.32 20.47 -3.77
CA ASN A 30 4.00 20.08 -2.53
C ASN A 30 4.91 21.20 -2.00
N TYR A 31 5.55 21.95 -2.90
CA TYR A 31 6.47 23.04 -2.55
C TYR A 31 5.85 24.43 -2.63
N ASP A 32 4.59 24.55 -3.07
CA ASP A 32 3.84 25.79 -3.03
C ASP A 32 3.19 25.98 -1.64
N PRO A 33 3.71 26.88 -0.79
CA PRO A 33 3.15 27.10 0.54
C PRO A 33 1.78 27.80 0.49
N ASP A 34 1.40 28.40 -0.64
CA ASP A 34 0.16 29.15 -0.84
C ASP A 34 -0.95 28.28 -1.46
N PHE A 35 -0.64 27.06 -1.92
CA PHE A 35 -1.63 26.15 -2.50
C PHE A 35 -2.65 25.64 -1.45
N THR A 36 -3.94 25.85 -1.72
CA THR A 36 -5.04 25.44 -0.82
C THR A 36 -6.13 24.63 -1.54
N PRO A 37 -6.07 23.28 -1.53
CA PRO A 37 -7.10 22.43 -2.16
C PRO A 37 -8.41 22.30 -1.36
N ARG A 38 -8.63 23.08 -0.28
CA ARG A 38 -9.71 22.83 0.70
C ARG A 38 -11.13 23.11 0.27
N SER A 39 -11.35 23.86 -0.79
CA SER A 39 -12.73 24.12 -1.25
C SER A 39 -13.50 22.83 -1.53
N ILE A 40 -12.81 21.74 -1.89
CA ILE A 40 -13.39 20.43 -2.18
C ILE A 40 -13.79 19.67 -0.90
N VAL A 41 -13.04 19.82 0.19
CA VAL A 41 -13.28 19.13 1.48
C VAL A 41 -14.20 19.95 2.38
N GLY A 42 -14.11 21.28 2.32
CA GLY A 42 -14.99 22.21 3.03
C GLY A 42 -14.68 22.40 4.52
N ASP A 43 -13.48 22.02 4.97
CA ASP A 43 -13.11 21.96 6.39
C ASP A 43 -11.96 22.92 6.76
N ASN A 44 -11.71 23.13 8.06
CA ASN A 44 -10.64 24.00 8.56
C ASN A 44 -9.37 23.20 8.91
N TYR A 45 -8.27 23.46 8.19
CA TYR A 45 -6.97 22.79 8.42
C TYR A 45 -6.48 22.82 9.87
N ALA A 46 -6.66 23.93 10.57
CA ALA A 46 -6.12 24.12 11.91
C ALA A 46 -6.96 23.41 12.98
N ASP A 47 -8.21 23.07 12.67
CA ASP A 47 -9.10 22.37 13.59
C ASP A 47 -8.92 20.85 13.45
N LYS A 48 -8.18 20.29 14.41
CA LYS A 48 -7.91 18.84 14.50
C LYS A 48 -9.11 18.04 15.01
N THR A 49 -10.15 18.70 15.50
CA THR A 49 -11.34 18.05 16.07
C THR A 49 -12.45 17.84 15.04
N GLU A 50 -12.33 18.48 13.87
CA GLU A 50 -13.29 18.33 12.79
C GLU A 50 -13.27 16.90 12.22
N ARG A 51 -14.47 16.34 12.04
CA ARG A 51 -14.69 14.95 11.61
C ARG A 51 -15.56 14.84 10.35
N ILE A 52 -16.01 15.97 9.79
CA ILE A 52 -16.73 15.97 8.52
C ILE A 52 -15.73 15.55 7.45
N TYR A 53 -15.91 14.36 6.89
CA TYR A 53 -15.01 13.76 5.92
C TYR A 53 -15.78 12.84 4.98
N GLY A 54 -15.19 12.60 3.81
CA GLY A 54 -15.84 11.89 2.71
C GLY A 54 -16.61 12.81 1.76
N ASN A 55 -16.46 12.56 0.47
CA ASN A 55 -17.29 13.13 -0.58
C ASN A 55 -17.57 12.04 -1.62
N ASN A 56 -18.61 12.22 -2.46
CA ASN A 56 -18.94 11.28 -3.53
C ASN A 56 -18.20 11.60 -4.84
N ASP A 57 -17.31 12.59 -4.84
CA ASP A 57 -16.47 12.93 -5.98
C ASP A 57 -15.17 12.12 -5.93
N VAL A 58 -15.26 10.89 -6.45
CA VAL A 58 -14.14 9.94 -6.50
C VAL A 58 -13.14 10.26 -7.62
N VAL A 59 -13.49 11.17 -8.54
CA VAL A 59 -12.61 11.58 -9.65
C VAL A 59 -11.73 12.75 -9.20
N GLY A 60 -12.33 13.79 -8.62
CA GLY A 60 -11.59 14.97 -8.18
C GLY A 60 -10.71 15.59 -9.29
N PRO A 61 -9.69 16.38 -8.92
CA PRO A 61 -8.72 16.93 -9.87
C PRO A 61 -7.70 15.91 -10.38
N ASP A 62 -7.51 14.80 -9.67
CA ASP A 62 -6.65 13.67 -10.05
C ASP A 62 -7.16 12.38 -9.39
N ALA A 63 -7.37 11.35 -10.21
CA ALA A 63 -7.81 10.02 -9.82
C ALA A 63 -6.92 8.90 -10.38
N ASN A 64 -5.80 9.21 -11.04
CA ASN A 64 -5.01 8.20 -11.73
C ASN A 64 -4.52 7.10 -10.78
N HIS A 65 -3.80 7.49 -9.73
CA HIS A 65 -3.21 6.57 -8.76
C HIS A 65 -4.28 5.75 -8.02
N GLY A 66 -5.33 6.40 -7.52
CA GLY A 66 -6.43 5.72 -6.82
C GLY A 66 -7.19 4.72 -7.71
N THR A 67 -7.37 5.04 -8.99
CA THR A 67 -7.98 4.12 -9.98
C THR A 67 -7.08 2.93 -10.25
N HIS A 68 -5.76 3.16 -10.37
CA HIS A 68 -4.77 2.09 -10.57
C HIS A 68 -4.72 1.12 -9.40
N VAL A 69 -4.66 1.64 -8.17
CA VAL A 69 -4.74 0.88 -6.92
C VAL A 69 -6.05 0.10 -6.83
N SER A 70 -7.17 0.73 -7.16
CA SER A 70 -8.50 0.09 -7.13
C SER A 70 -8.62 -1.09 -8.09
N GLY A 71 -8.08 -0.96 -9.31
CA GLY A 71 -8.06 -2.03 -10.30
C GLY A 71 -7.26 -3.24 -9.85
N ILE A 72 -6.11 -3.03 -9.19
CA ILE A 72 -5.29 -4.13 -8.65
C ILE A 72 -6.11 -4.96 -7.66
N VAL A 73 -6.88 -4.31 -6.78
CA VAL A 73 -7.69 -5.01 -5.77
C VAL A 73 -8.86 -5.73 -6.43
N ALA A 74 -9.66 -5.05 -7.24
CA ALA A 74 -11.01 -5.50 -7.58
C ALA A 74 -11.48 -5.20 -9.01
N ALA A 75 -10.56 -5.06 -9.99
CA ALA A 75 -10.98 -5.06 -11.39
C ALA A 75 -11.82 -6.31 -11.70
N GLU A 76 -12.91 -6.12 -12.45
CA GLU A 76 -13.88 -7.17 -12.74
C GLU A 76 -13.20 -8.33 -13.46
N ARG A 77 -13.23 -9.51 -12.83
CA ARG A 77 -12.58 -10.69 -13.36
C ARG A 77 -13.38 -11.34 -14.49
N ASN A 78 -12.69 -11.94 -15.45
CA ASN A 78 -13.27 -12.78 -16.52
C ASN A 78 -14.23 -12.05 -17.48
N ASN A 79 -14.17 -10.73 -17.60
CA ASN A 79 -14.98 -9.98 -18.57
C ASN A 79 -14.32 -9.88 -19.97
N GLY A 80 -13.07 -10.37 -20.10
CA GLY A 80 -12.33 -10.41 -21.37
C GLY A 80 -11.68 -9.09 -21.77
N VAL A 81 -11.62 -8.09 -20.87
CA VAL A 81 -11.04 -6.77 -21.13
C VAL A 81 -10.06 -6.40 -20.01
N GLY A 82 -8.88 -5.87 -20.38
CA GLY A 82 -7.96 -5.30 -19.41
C GLY A 82 -7.31 -6.33 -18.49
N ILE A 83 -7.59 -6.23 -17.19
CA ILE A 83 -6.96 -7.02 -16.12
C ILE A 83 -8.01 -7.67 -15.21
N ASP A 84 -7.59 -8.74 -14.55
CA ASP A 84 -8.31 -9.33 -13.42
C ASP A 84 -7.77 -8.76 -12.10
N GLY A 85 -8.63 -8.21 -11.25
CA GLY A 85 -8.27 -7.83 -9.89
C GLY A 85 -7.93 -9.03 -9.02
N VAL A 86 -7.16 -8.82 -7.95
CA VAL A 86 -6.74 -9.89 -7.03
C VAL A 86 -7.94 -10.55 -6.36
N ALA A 87 -8.92 -9.76 -5.91
CA ALA A 87 -10.13 -10.22 -5.26
C ALA A 87 -11.35 -10.19 -6.20
N SER A 88 -12.33 -11.03 -5.91
CA SER A 88 -13.65 -11.02 -6.56
C SER A 88 -14.75 -11.04 -5.52
N GLY A 89 -15.91 -10.44 -5.83
CA GLY A 89 -17.04 -10.37 -4.89
C GLY A 89 -16.85 -9.35 -3.75
N VAL A 90 -15.88 -8.43 -3.89
CA VAL A 90 -15.59 -7.38 -2.91
C VAL A 90 -16.14 -6.03 -3.38
N ARG A 91 -16.36 -5.09 -2.46
CA ARG A 91 -16.74 -3.71 -2.76
C ARG A 91 -15.61 -2.78 -2.38
N LEU A 92 -15.35 -1.78 -3.23
CA LEU A 92 -14.42 -0.71 -2.93
C LEU A 92 -15.15 0.46 -2.27
N LEU A 93 -14.53 1.01 -1.23
CA LEU A 93 -14.92 2.29 -0.61
C LEU A 93 -13.80 3.30 -0.91
N PRO A 94 -13.90 4.10 -1.99
CA PRO A 94 -12.91 5.11 -2.29
C PRO A 94 -12.97 6.23 -1.25
N VAL A 95 -11.84 6.55 -0.61
CA VAL A 95 -11.71 7.65 0.35
C VAL A 95 -10.54 8.54 -0.06
N ARG A 96 -10.84 9.78 -0.46
CA ARG A 96 -9.82 10.74 -0.88
C ARG A 96 -9.15 11.37 0.35
N ALA A 97 -8.04 10.78 0.77
CA ALA A 97 -7.24 11.26 1.90
C ALA A 97 -6.24 12.38 1.54
N VAL A 98 -5.79 12.40 0.27
CA VAL A 98 -4.66 13.24 -0.19
C VAL A 98 -5.07 14.03 -1.42
N PRO A 99 -5.64 15.24 -1.26
CA PRO A 99 -6.07 16.01 -2.41
C PRO A 99 -4.91 16.85 -2.98
N ASN A 100 -4.01 16.23 -3.76
CA ASN A 100 -2.83 16.83 -4.41
C ASN A 100 -1.88 17.54 -3.42
N GLY A 101 -0.68 16.99 -3.20
CA GLY A 101 0.27 17.47 -2.17
C GLY A 101 0.52 16.44 -1.08
N ASP A 102 1.19 16.83 0.01
CA ASP A 102 1.56 15.91 1.11
C ASP A 102 0.36 15.51 1.99
N GLU A 103 0.40 14.27 2.51
CA GLU A 103 -0.61 13.69 3.40
C GLU A 103 -0.66 14.45 4.74
N ARG A 104 -1.72 15.20 5.02
CA ARG A 104 -1.87 15.83 6.33
C ARG A 104 -2.37 14.81 7.36
N ASP A 105 -1.80 14.84 8.56
CA ASP A 105 -2.14 13.88 9.64
C ASP A 105 -3.64 13.84 9.93
N LYS A 106 -4.29 15.01 9.93
CA LYS A 106 -5.74 15.10 10.15
C LYS A 106 -6.53 14.35 9.06
N ASP A 107 -6.13 14.51 7.81
CA ASP A 107 -6.81 13.93 6.66
C ASP A 107 -6.62 12.42 6.63
N VAL A 108 -5.41 11.93 6.90
CA VAL A 108 -5.12 10.50 7.10
C VAL A 108 -5.98 9.92 8.23
N ALA A 109 -6.01 10.59 9.38
CA ALA A 109 -6.74 10.10 10.55
C ALA A 109 -8.26 10.09 10.34
N ASN A 110 -8.80 11.08 9.61
CA ASN A 110 -10.22 11.13 9.27
C ASN A 110 -10.58 10.13 8.16
N ALA A 111 -9.69 9.89 7.18
CA ALA A 111 -9.90 8.87 6.16
C ALA A 111 -9.98 7.47 6.77
N ILE A 112 -9.09 7.14 7.72
CA ILE A 112 -9.12 5.87 8.46
C ILE A 112 -10.45 5.75 9.21
N ARG A 113 -10.83 6.75 10.01
CA ARG A 113 -12.10 6.72 10.76
C ARG A 113 -13.31 6.58 9.85
N TYR A 114 -13.35 7.35 8.76
CA TYR A 114 -14.43 7.30 7.78
C TYR A 114 -14.55 5.90 7.14
N ALA A 115 -13.43 5.28 6.76
CA ALA A 115 -13.44 3.94 6.19
C ALA A 115 -13.99 2.92 7.20
N VAL A 116 -13.53 2.97 8.45
CA VAL A 116 -14.00 2.10 9.54
C VAL A 116 -15.50 2.30 9.81
N ASP A 117 -15.95 3.55 9.94
CA ASP A 117 -17.35 3.90 10.23
C ASP A 117 -18.32 3.52 9.10
N ASN A 118 -17.80 3.38 7.87
CA ASN A 118 -18.55 2.92 6.70
C ASN A 118 -18.37 1.41 6.44
N GLY A 119 -17.80 0.66 7.39
CA GLY A 119 -17.75 -0.80 7.36
C GLY A 119 -16.66 -1.40 6.47
N ALA A 120 -15.52 -0.73 6.32
CA ALA A 120 -14.36 -1.32 5.67
C ALA A 120 -13.73 -2.43 6.53
N ASP A 121 -13.57 -3.62 5.97
CA ASP A 121 -12.85 -4.75 6.62
C ASP A 121 -11.33 -4.64 6.45
N VAL A 122 -10.89 -4.05 5.32
CA VAL A 122 -9.49 -3.82 4.96
C VAL A 122 -9.31 -2.39 4.48
N ILE A 123 -8.28 -1.69 4.96
CA ILE A 123 -7.89 -0.35 4.51
C ILE A 123 -6.53 -0.43 3.82
N ASN A 124 -6.50 -0.14 2.52
CA ASN A 124 -5.27 0.03 1.76
C ASN A 124 -4.77 1.48 1.86
N MET A 125 -3.54 1.67 2.31
CA MET A 125 -2.89 2.97 2.45
C MET A 125 -1.62 3.01 1.58
N SER A 126 -1.81 3.40 0.32
CA SER A 126 -0.74 3.52 -0.68
C SER A 126 -0.12 4.93 -0.73
N PHE A 127 0.15 5.51 0.43
CA PHE A 127 0.69 6.87 0.60
C PHE A 127 1.71 6.89 1.74
N GLY A 128 2.54 7.93 1.86
CA GLY A 128 3.55 7.97 2.92
C GLY A 128 4.36 9.27 2.94
N LYS A 129 4.86 9.63 4.12
CA LYS A 129 5.62 10.87 4.32
C LYS A 129 6.69 10.77 5.39
N ALA A 130 7.69 11.66 5.29
CA ALA A 130 8.79 11.73 6.25
C ALA A 130 8.43 12.43 7.58
N TYR A 131 7.35 13.23 7.64
CA TYR A 131 7.05 14.06 8.82
C TYR A 131 5.58 14.01 9.24
N SER A 132 5.32 13.76 10.53
CA SER A 132 3.97 13.65 11.12
C SER A 132 3.87 14.51 12.39
N PRO A 133 3.64 15.84 12.27
CA PRO A 133 3.57 16.75 13.41
C PRO A 133 2.40 16.49 14.37
N HIS A 134 1.35 15.81 13.91
CA HIS A 134 0.16 15.44 14.67
C HIS A 134 -0.05 13.92 14.66
N LYS A 135 1.06 13.18 14.78
CA LYS A 135 1.08 11.73 14.85
C LYS A 135 0.12 11.16 15.90
N ASP A 136 -0.09 11.86 17.01
CA ASP A 136 -1.07 11.51 18.05
C ASP A 136 -2.50 11.32 17.47
N VAL A 137 -2.92 12.18 16.56
CA VAL A 137 -4.25 12.12 15.94
C VAL A 137 -4.39 10.91 15.01
N VAL A 138 -3.29 10.56 14.31
CA VAL A 138 -3.20 9.39 13.43
C VAL A 138 -3.15 8.11 14.26
N ASP A 139 -2.36 8.08 15.32
CA ASP A 139 -2.24 6.94 16.24
C ASP A 139 -3.60 6.59 16.86
N ASP A 140 -4.39 7.60 17.25
CA ASP A 140 -5.75 7.38 17.73
C ASP A 140 -6.70 6.81 16.65
N ALA A 141 -6.50 7.15 15.37
CA ALA A 141 -7.28 6.57 14.28
C ALA A 141 -6.87 5.13 13.99
N VAL A 142 -5.56 4.85 14.01
CA VAL A 142 -5.00 3.51 13.86
C VAL A 142 -5.47 2.60 15.00
N ARG A 143 -5.46 3.08 16.25
CA ARG A 143 -6.04 2.34 17.39
C ARG A 143 -7.52 2.07 17.22
N TYR A 144 -8.27 3.04 16.71
CA TYR A 144 -9.69 2.89 16.47
C TYR A 144 -9.96 1.76 15.45
N ALA A 145 -9.27 1.78 14.31
CA ALA A 145 -9.33 0.71 13.31
C ALA A 145 -8.92 -0.66 13.89
N ASP A 146 -7.79 -0.71 14.61
CA ASP A 146 -7.29 -1.94 15.26
C ASP A 146 -8.32 -2.51 16.24
N SER A 147 -8.93 -1.65 17.07
CA SER A 147 -9.94 -2.05 18.07
C SER A 147 -11.25 -2.58 17.49
N LEU A 148 -11.54 -2.20 16.24
CA LEU A 148 -12.73 -2.64 15.51
C LEU A 148 -12.44 -3.79 14.54
N GLY A 149 -11.23 -4.34 14.56
CA GLY A 149 -10.89 -5.52 13.76
C GLY A 149 -10.61 -5.22 12.29
N VAL A 150 -10.29 -3.97 11.94
CA VAL A 150 -10.03 -3.58 10.55
C VAL A 150 -8.56 -3.78 10.21
N LEU A 151 -8.27 -4.54 9.15
CA LEU A 151 -6.90 -4.79 8.72
C LEU A 151 -6.34 -3.62 7.91
N MET A 152 -5.26 -3.01 8.40
CA MET A 152 -4.57 -1.92 7.73
C MET A 152 -3.38 -2.46 6.93
N VAL A 153 -3.32 -2.15 5.65
CA VAL A 153 -2.23 -2.54 4.74
C VAL A 153 -1.58 -1.29 4.19
N HIS A 154 -0.29 -1.11 4.44
CA HIS A 154 0.44 0.12 4.15
C HIS A 154 1.65 -0.13 3.23
N ALA A 155 1.90 0.82 2.34
CA ALA A 155 3.03 0.80 1.43
C ALA A 155 4.32 1.31 2.12
N ALA A 156 5.43 0.58 1.99
CA ALA A 156 6.69 0.91 2.68
C ALA A 156 7.34 2.24 2.26
N GLY A 157 6.96 2.79 1.10
CA GLY A 157 7.58 3.97 0.49
C GLY A 157 8.59 3.61 -0.61
N ASN A 158 9.02 4.61 -1.37
CA ASN A 158 9.69 4.43 -2.67
C ASN A 158 11.07 5.10 -2.76
N ASP A 159 11.75 5.28 -1.63
CA ASP A 159 13.01 6.02 -1.54
C ASP A 159 14.24 5.10 -1.58
N GLY A 160 14.05 3.77 -1.61
CA GLY A 160 15.13 2.79 -1.51
C GLY A 160 15.82 2.82 -0.14
N GLU A 161 15.12 3.24 0.90
CA GLU A 161 15.67 3.44 2.25
C GLU A 161 15.32 2.32 3.22
N ASN A 162 16.14 2.20 4.27
CA ASN A 162 15.88 1.30 5.39
C ASN A 162 14.99 1.97 6.45
N VAL A 163 13.69 1.64 6.45
CA VAL A 163 12.67 2.19 7.35
C VAL A 163 12.74 1.66 8.78
N ASP A 164 13.67 0.75 9.10
CA ASP A 164 14.05 0.49 10.49
C ASP A 164 14.88 1.65 11.08
N SER A 165 15.45 2.50 10.22
CA SER A 165 16.32 3.62 10.59
C SER A 165 15.85 4.99 10.07
N THR A 166 14.97 5.01 9.08
CA THR A 166 14.37 6.22 8.51
C THR A 166 12.88 6.25 8.80
N GLN A 167 12.32 7.45 8.96
CA GLN A 167 10.91 7.61 9.32
C GLN A 167 10.04 7.63 8.07
N ASN A 168 9.02 6.76 8.05
CA ASN A 168 7.93 6.81 7.09
C ASN A 168 6.60 6.74 7.86
N TYR A 169 5.67 7.64 7.55
CA TYR A 169 4.38 7.77 8.24
C TYR A 169 3.20 7.64 7.27
N PRO A 170 2.05 7.09 7.71
CA PRO A 170 1.83 6.50 9.03
C PRO A 170 2.67 5.23 9.27
N THR A 171 2.81 4.87 10.54
CA THR A 171 3.56 3.66 10.95
C THR A 171 2.80 2.94 12.05
N ARG A 172 2.99 1.62 12.15
CA ARG A 172 2.35 0.80 13.18
C ARG A 172 2.74 1.18 14.60
N GLN A 173 3.96 1.71 14.83
CA GLN A 173 4.43 2.04 16.18
C GLN A 173 3.81 3.35 16.67
N TYR A 174 3.19 3.33 17.84
CA TYR A 174 2.60 4.53 18.44
C TYR A 174 3.66 5.44 19.06
N ARG A 175 3.37 6.75 19.10
CA ARG A 175 4.28 7.77 19.64
C ARG A 175 4.59 7.57 21.13
N ASP A 176 3.59 7.12 21.88
CA ASP A 176 3.63 6.84 23.32
C ASP A 176 4.00 5.37 23.63
N GLY A 177 4.35 4.58 22.61
CA GLY A 177 4.78 3.19 22.76
C GLY A 177 3.68 2.17 22.42
N GLY A 178 4.10 0.95 22.11
CA GLY A 178 3.24 -0.10 21.56
C GLY A 178 3.11 -0.01 20.04
N SER A 179 2.29 -0.89 19.48
CA SER A 179 2.07 -0.97 18.03
C SER A 179 0.68 -1.48 17.68
N ALA A 180 0.17 -1.08 16.53
CA ALA A 180 -1.00 -1.68 15.91
C ALA A 180 -0.78 -3.19 15.65
N SER A 181 -1.80 -4.00 15.93
CA SER A 181 -1.74 -5.46 15.79
C SER A 181 -2.21 -5.94 14.41
N LEU A 182 -3.14 -5.21 13.81
CA LEU A 182 -3.75 -5.45 12.50
C LEU A 182 -3.12 -4.53 11.44
N TRP A 183 -1.79 -4.61 11.32
CA TRP A 183 -1.02 -3.85 10.34
C TRP A 183 -0.15 -4.78 9.51
N ILE A 184 -0.14 -4.57 8.18
CA ILE A 184 0.81 -5.18 7.26
C ILE A 184 1.56 -4.07 6.51
N GLU A 185 2.87 -4.05 6.67
CA GLU A 185 3.76 -3.15 5.91
C GLU A 185 4.34 -3.88 4.70
N VAL A 186 4.19 -3.29 3.51
CA VAL A 186 4.42 -3.98 2.23
C VAL A 186 5.53 -3.32 1.41
N GLY A 187 6.61 -4.08 1.19
CA GLY A 187 7.67 -3.75 0.22
C GLY A 187 7.32 -4.18 -1.21
N ALA A 188 8.04 -3.66 -2.20
CA ALA A 188 7.82 -3.96 -3.61
C ALA A 188 8.87 -4.93 -4.17
N SER A 189 8.40 -6.03 -4.74
CA SER A 189 9.21 -6.92 -5.57
C SER A 189 9.10 -6.54 -7.05
N SER A 190 10.12 -6.96 -7.80
CA SER A 190 10.25 -6.75 -9.22
C SER A 190 9.84 -8.00 -10.00
N TRP A 191 9.47 -7.81 -11.27
CA TRP A 191 9.34 -8.93 -12.22
C TRP A 191 10.70 -9.48 -12.65
N LYS A 192 11.78 -8.74 -12.42
CA LYS A 192 13.16 -9.16 -12.69
C LYS A 192 13.57 -10.23 -11.67
N GLN A 193 14.27 -11.27 -12.14
CA GLN A 193 14.82 -12.31 -11.27
C GLN A 193 16.08 -11.82 -10.54
N GLU A 194 16.72 -12.70 -9.77
CA GLU A 194 17.99 -12.45 -9.10
C GLU A 194 19.06 -11.86 -10.05
N PRO A 195 19.82 -10.84 -9.61
CA PRO A 195 19.81 -10.23 -8.28
C PRO A 195 18.73 -9.13 -8.10
N ASN A 196 17.91 -8.85 -9.10
CA ASN A 196 17.00 -7.70 -9.12
C ASN A 196 15.57 -8.04 -8.70
N LEU A 197 15.40 -9.02 -7.80
CA LEU A 197 14.10 -9.46 -7.29
C LEU A 197 13.41 -8.41 -6.42
N ALA A 198 14.17 -7.65 -5.62
CA ALA A 198 13.64 -6.48 -4.92
C ALA A 198 13.55 -5.30 -5.91
N ALA A 199 12.46 -4.53 -5.89
CA ALA A 199 12.38 -3.33 -6.70
C ALA A 199 13.40 -2.29 -6.19
N PRO A 200 14.16 -1.62 -7.08
CA PRO A 200 15.27 -0.76 -6.67
C PRO A 200 14.82 0.45 -5.83
N PHE A 201 13.57 0.90 -6.00
CA PHE A 201 12.96 1.99 -5.24
C PHE A 201 12.33 1.53 -3.92
N SER A 202 12.13 0.23 -3.68
CA SER A 202 11.37 -0.21 -2.50
C SER A 202 12.09 0.19 -1.21
N ASN A 203 11.39 0.89 -0.32
CA ASN A 203 11.83 0.91 1.07
C ASN A 203 11.77 -0.51 1.65
N TYR A 204 12.65 -0.79 2.61
CA TYR A 204 12.84 -2.09 3.22
C TYR A 204 13.13 -1.95 4.71
N GLY A 205 12.99 -3.03 5.46
CA GLY A 205 13.27 -3.04 6.89
C GLY A 205 13.05 -4.43 7.47
N ASN A 206 14.05 -4.98 8.15
CA ASN A 206 14.01 -6.30 8.73
C ASN A 206 13.04 -6.40 9.92
N GLU A 207 12.67 -5.26 10.52
CA GLU A 207 11.73 -5.19 11.64
C GLU A 207 10.40 -4.54 11.24
N THR A 208 10.45 -3.57 10.31
CA THR A 208 9.32 -2.71 9.98
C THR A 208 8.49 -3.23 8.80
N VAL A 209 9.12 -3.76 7.75
CA VAL A 209 8.43 -4.32 6.58
C VAL A 209 8.06 -5.78 6.86
N ASP A 210 6.79 -6.18 6.74
CA ASP A 210 6.40 -7.56 7.02
C ASP A 210 6.68 -8.47 5.82
N VAL A 211 6.26 -8.06 4.62
CA VAL A 211 6.23 -8.90 3.42
C VAL A 211 6.42 -8.05 2.16
N PHE A 212 6.87 -8.66 1.07
CA PHE A 212 6.91 -8.02 -0.24
C PHE A 212 5.74 -8.47 -1.12
N ALA A 213 5.37 -7.65 -2.08
CA ALA A 213 4.44 -8.01 -3.15
C ALA A 213 4.85 -7.37 -4.49
N PRO A 214 4.39 -7.88 -5.64
CA PRO A 214 4.72 -7.28 -6.93
C PRO A 214 4.32 -5.80 -6.99
N GLY A 215 5.31 -4.94 -7.25
CA GLY A 215 5.11 -3.48 -7.29
C GLY A 215 5.88 -2.77 -8.41
N HIS A 216 6.58 -3.50 -9.28
CA HIS A 216 7.33 -2.93 -10.42
C HIS A 216 6.68 -3.33 -11.74
N SER A 217 6.39 -2.35 -12.57
CA SER A 217 5.77 -2.40 -13.89
C SER A 217 4.37 -3.01 -13.85
N ILE A 218 3.56 -2.67 -12.84
CA ILE A 218 2.24 -3.24 -12.62
C ILE A 218 1.21 -2.61 -13.54
N TYR A 219 0.56 -3.43 -14.36
CA TYR A 219 -0.49 -3.00 -15.28
C TYR A 219 -1.86 -3.01 -14.59
N SER A 220 -2.59 -1.90 -14.63
CA SER A 220 -3.92 -1.77 -14.02
C SER A 220 -4.77 -0.69 -14.70
N THR A 221 -6.01 -0.53 -14.25
CA THR A 221 -6.96 0.48 -14.72
C THR A 221 -6.48 1.89 -14.42
N VAL A 222 -6.64 2.82 -15.35
CA VAL A 222 -6.52 4.27 -15.11
C VAL A 222 -7.83 4.95 -15.54
N PRO A 223 -8.04 6.26 -15.26
CA PRO A 223 -9.25 6.96 -15.65
C PRO A 223 -9.58 6.84 -17.15
N ASP A 224 -10.83 7.18 -17.49
CA ASP A 224 -11.34 7.21 -18.87
C ASP A 224 -11.39 5.85 -19.60
N GLY A 225 -11.39 4.75 -18.83
CA GLY A 225 -11.51 3.39 -19.38
C GLY A 225 -10.21 2.85 -19.97
N GLU A 226 -9.09 3.47 -19.64
CA GLU A 226 -7.76 3.11 -20.12
C GLU A 226 -6.99 2.25 -19.11
N TYR A 227 -5.79 1.81 -19.50
CA TYR A 227 -4.91 0.97 -18.68
C TYR A 227 -3.46 1.44 -18.78
N GLY A 228 -2.73 1.40 -17.66
CA GLY A 228 -1.38 1.92 -17.54
C GLY A 228 -0.47 1.06 -16.66
N ARG A 229 0.84 1.23 -16.82
CA ARG A 229 1.86 0.61 -15.94
C ARG A 229 2.35 1.63 -14.93
N ASN A 230 2.32 1.26 -13.66
CA ASN A 230 2.88 2.08 -12.59
C ASN A 230 3.86 1.27 -11.73
N ASP A 231 4.77 2.00 -11.09
CA ASP A 231 5.78 1.50 -10.18
C ASP A 231 5.57 2.05 -8.77
N GLY A 232 5.69 1.19 -7.77
CA GLY A 232 5.70 1.61 -6.38
C GLY A 232 5.29 0.51 -5.39
N THR A 233 5.69 0.68 -4.15
CA THR A 233 5.07 0.00 -3.00
C THR A 233 3.56 0.28 -2.94
N SER A 234 3.13 1.40 -3.52
CA SER A 234 1.72 1.74 -3.77
C SER A 234 0.96 0.74 -4.64
N MET A 235 1.64 -0.04 -5.49
CA MET A 235 1.06 -1.11 -6.31
C MET A 235 1.22 -2.48 -5.62
N ALA A 236 2.19 -2.63 -4.72
CA ALA A 236 2.39 -3.82 -3.91
C ALA A 236 1.35 -3.95 -2.78
N ALA A 237 1.08 -2.87 -2.04
CA ALA A 237 0.07 -2.84 -0.98
C ALA A 237 -1.33 -3.31 -1.41
N PRO A 238 -1.90 -2.89 -2.56
CA PRO A 238 -3.21 -3.36 -3.00
C PRO A 238 -3.23 -4.84 -3.40
N MET A 239 -2.09 -5.43 -3.79
CA MET A 239 -2.02 -6.89 -3.99
C MET A 239 -2.29 -7.62 -2.68
N VAL A 240 -1.65 -7.18 -1.59
CA VAL A 240 -1.84 -7.78 -0.25
C VAL A 240 -3.25 -7.49 0.29
N SER A 241 -3.76 -6.27 0.09
CA SER A 241 -5.14 -5.91 0.45
C SER A 241 -6.16 -6.77 -0.29
N GLY A 242 -5.92 -7.05 -1.57
CA GLY A 242 -6.74 -7.96 -2.37
C GLY A 242 -6.70 -9.40 -1.85
N VAL A 243 -5.54 -9.92 -1.46
CA VAL A 243 -5.44 -11.26 -0.85
C VAL A 243 -6.22 -11.31 0.47
N ALA A 244 -6.10 -10.29 1.33
CA ALA A 244 -6.87 -10.20 2.57
C ALA A 244 -8.38 -10.19 2.31
N ALA A 245 -8.83 -9.33 1.39
CA ALA A 245 -10.24 -9.22 1.05
C ALA A 245 -10.79 -10.52 0.41
N LEU A 246 -9.98 -11.21 -0.40
CA LEU A 246 -10.34 -12.51 -0.98
C LEU A 246 -10.51 -13.59 0.11
N ILE A 247 -9.59 -13.65 1.08
CA ILE A 247 -9.71 -14.57 2.22
C ILE A 247 -10.97 -14.26 3.04
N MET A 248 -11.18 -12.99 3.41
CA MET A 248 -12.34 -12.57 4.21
C MET A 248 -13.68 -12.82 3.48
N ALA A 249 -13.71 -12.69 2.15
CA ALA A 249 -14.90 -12.98 1.35
C ALA A 249 -15.24 -14.49 1.32
N HIS A 250 -14.23 -15.36 1.26
CA HIS A 250 -14.43 -16.82 1.24
C HIS A 250 -14.60 -17.44 2.63
N TYR A 251 -13.95 -16.86 3.64
CA TYR A 251 -13.90 -17.38 5.01
C TYR A 251 -14.29 -16.28 6.02
N PRO A 252 -15.57 -15.85 6.04
CA PRO A 252 -16.03 -14.67 6.80
C PRO A 252 -15.94 -14.83 8.32
N ASP A 253 -15.76 -16.07 8.82
CA ASP A 253 -15.58 -16.33 10.25
C ASP A 253 -14.13 -16.11 10.72
N LEU A 254 -13.17 -15.89 9.80
CA LEU A 254 -11.80 -15.56 10.16
C LEU A 254 -11.69 -14.10 10.60
N THR A 255 -11.11 -13.89 11.77
CA THR A 255 -10.75 -12.56 12.26
C THR A 255 -9.64 -11.94 11.41
N ALA A 256 -9.57 -10.60 11.36
CA ALA A 256 -8.48 -9.90 10.68
C ALA A 256 -7.08 -10.31 11.20
N ALA A 257 -6.97 -10.66 12.49
CA ALA A 257 -5.72 -11.18 13.06
C ALA A 257 -5.33 -12.53 12.42
N GLN A 258 -6.28 -13.45 12.26
CA GLN A 258 -6.05 -14.73 11.58
C GLN A 258 -5.75 -14.53 10.09
N VAL A 259 -6.45 -13.62 9.41
CA VAL A 259 -6.17 -13.31 8.00
C VAL A 259 -4.75 -12.76 7.83
N ARG A 260 -4.33 -11.85 8.72
CA ARG A 260 -2.95 -11.35 8.76
C ARG A 260 -1.94 -12.46 9.00
N GLU A 261 -2.18 -13.35 9.97
CA GLU A 261 -1.32 -14.51 10.24
C GLU A 261 -1.19 -15.40 9.00
N VAL A 262 -2.32 -15.78 8.39
CA VAL A 262 -2.37 -16.58 7.16
C VAL A 262 -1.50 -15.97 6.07
N ILE A 263 -1.69 -14.67 5.76
CA ILE A 263 -0.94 -13.99 4.69
C ILE A 263 0.57 -14.02 4.93
N LEU A 264 1.00 -13.77 6.18
CA LEU A 264 2.42 -13.67 6.51
C LEU A 264 3.09 -15.05 6.59
N ASP A 265 2.39 -16.06 7.11
CA ASP A 265 2.93 -17.40 7.31
C ASP A 265 3.02 -18.21 6.02
N THR A 266 2.16 -17.92 5.04
CA THR A 266 2.14 -18.64 3.74
C THR A 266 2.86 -17.91 2.62
N ALA A 267 3.43 -16.73 2.88
CA ALA A 267 4.20 -16.01 1.89
C ALA A 267 5.41 -16.84 1.42
N THR A 268 5.68 -16.85 0.11
CA THR A 268 6.76 -17.64 -0.48
C THR A 268 8.10 -17.07 -0.06
N SER A 269 8.90 -17.87 0.65
CA SER A 269 10.19 -17.42 1.17
C SER A 269 11.27 -17.31 0.09
N TYR A 270 11.96 -16.18 0.11
CA TYR A 270 13.17 -15.90 -0.63
C TYR A 270 14.33 -15.58 0.32
N ALA A 271 14.22 -15.89 1.62
CA ALA A 271 15.09 -15.34 2.66
C ALA A 271 16.60 -15.56 2.43
N ASN A 272 16.98 -16.64 1.74
CA ASN A 272 18.38 -17.00 1.45
C ASN A 272 18.89 -16.51 0.09
N VAL A 273 18.04 -15.86 -0.71
CA VAL A 273 18.38 -15.34 -2.03
C VAL A 273 19.18 -14.05 -1.89
N GLU A 274 20.27 -13.92 -2.64
CA GLU A 274 21.04 -12.68 -2.73
C GLU A 274 20.43 -11.74 -3.77
N VAL A 275 20.18 -10.51 -3.35
CA VAL A 275 19.61 -9.45 -4.19
C VAL A 275 20.41 -8.17 -4.08
N THR A 276 20.31 -7.33 -5.11
CA THR A 276 20.74 -5.94 -5.02
C THR A 276 19.91 -5.25 -3.95
N ARG A 277 20.57 -4.59 -3.00
CA ARG A 277 19.87 -3.82 -1.96
C ARG A 277 19.11 -2.66 -2.64
N PRO A 278 17.82 -2.44 -2.32
CA PRO A 278 17.13 -1.24 -2.80
C PRO A 278 17.90 0.04 -2.45
N GLY A 279 17.85 1.03 -3.33
CA GLY A 279 18.63 2.28 -3.21
C GLY A 279 20.13 2.15 -3.51
N SER A 280 20.64 0.96 -3.85
CA SER A 280 22.05 0.72 -4.16
C SER A 280 22.26 0.21 -5.59
N SER A 281 23.41 0.53 -6.19
CA SER A 281 23.84 -0.01 -7.49
C SER A 281 24.75 -1.23 -7.39
N ASP A 282 25.47 -1.39 -6.28
CA ASP A 282 26.62 -2.30 -6.19
C ASP A 282 26.65 -3.13 -4.89
N ASP A 283 25.69 -2.90 -3.98
CA ASP A 283 25.61 -3.60 -2.69
C ASP A 283 24.57 -4.72 -2.75
N THR A 284 24.94 -5.90 -2.24
CA THR A 284 24.07 -7.08 -2.21
C THR A 284 23.69 -7.40 -0.77
N VAL A 285 22.52 -8.01 -0.62
CA VAL A 285 21.99 -8.41 0.67
C VAL A 285 21.10 -9.63 0.47
N ARG A 286 20.98 -10.46 1.51
CA ARG A 286 19.95 -11.52 1.51
C ARG A 286 18.57 -10.87 1.55
N PHE A 287 17.63 -11.36 0.74
CA PHE A 287 16.25 -10.89 0.72
C PHE A 287 15.59 -10.98 2.10
N GLY A 288 15.98 -11.97 2.91
CA GLY A 288 15.55 -12.12 4.31
C GLY A 288 16.02 -11.03 5.27
N ARG A 289 16.75 -10.02 4.79
CA ARG A 289 17.11 -8.81 5.54
C ARG A 289 16.32 -7.58 5.10
N LEU A 290 15.46 -7.72 4.09
CA LEU A 290 14.64 -6.64 3.55
C LEU A 290 13.24 -6.58 4.18
N SER A 291 12.79 -7.67 4.79
CA SER A 291 11.51 -7.77 5.50
C SER A 291 11.58 -8.82 6.60
N ARG A 292 10.64 -8.78 7.55
CA ARG A 292 10.50 -9.75 8.64
C ARG A 292 10.33 -11.19 8.14
N THR A 293 9.54 -11.38 7.09
CA THR A 293 9.31 -12.72 6.52
C THR A 293 10.40 -13.13 5.55
N GLY A 294 11.05 -12.17 4.88
CA GLY A 294 11.93 -12.46 3.76
C GLY A 294 11.18 -13.12 2.60
N SER A 295 9.90 -12.79 2.43
CA SER A 295 8.97 -13.50 1.55
C SER A 295 8.19 -12.56 0.65
N ILE A 296 7.63 -13.12 -0.42
CA ILE A 296 6.68 -12.46 -1.32
C ILE A 296 5.28 -13.08 -1.11
N VAL A 297 4.23 -12.25 -1.05
CA VAL A 297 2.85 -12.68 -0.84
C VAL A 297 2.43 -13.79 -1.81
N ASN A 298 1.69 -14.79 -1.31
CA ASN A 298 1.22 -15.93 -2.09
C ASN A 298 -0.27 -16.19 -1.81
N ALA A 299 -1.12 -15.79 -2.76
CA ALA A 299 -2.57 -15.86 -2.60
C ALA A 299 -3.10 -17.30 -2.52
N ARG A 300 -2.51 -18.23 -3.29
CA ARG A 300 -2.97 -19.63 -3.33
C ARG A 300 -2.74 -20.30 -1.98
N ASP A 301 -1.49 -20.25 -1.49
CA ASP A 301 -1.13 -20.93 -0.25
C ASP A 301 -1.84 -20.28 0.95
N ALA A 302 -2.12 -18.97 0.88
CA ALA A 302 -2.93 -18.26 1.87
C ALA A 302 -4.39 -18.77 1.91
N LEU A 303 -5.02 -18.98 0.75
CA LEU A 303 -6.37 -19.54 0.68
C LEU A 303 -6.43 -20.99 1.18
N GLU A 304 -5.45 -21.82 0.81
CA GLU A 304 -5.35 -23.21 1.30
C GLU A 304 -5.20 -23.25 2.83
N ARG A 305 -4.40 -22.34 3.41
CA ARG A 305 -4.24 -22.24 4.87
C ARG A 305 -5.50 -21.75 5.56
N ALA A 306 -6.21 -20.78 4.98
CA ALA A 306 -7.49 -20.29 5.50
C ALA A 306 -8.56 -21.39 5.52
N GLU A 307 -8.62 -22.21 4.47
CA GLU A 307 -9.50 -23.39 4.40
C GLU A 307 -9.22 -24.35 5.57
N GLN A 308 -7.95 -24.70 5.79
CA GLN A 308 -7.55 -25.59 6.89
C GLN A 308 -7.91 -25.04 8.27
N MET A 309 -7.79 -23.73 8.48
CA MET A 309 -8.15 -23.08 9.76
C MET A 309 -9.66 -23.13 10.02
N THR A 310 -10.47 -23.01 8.98
CA THR A 310 -11.94 -23.08 9.10
C THR A 310 -12.43 -24.52 9.27
N ASP A 311 -11.93 -25.46 8.48
CA ASP A 311 -12.30 -26.89 8.58
C ASP A 311 -11.91 -27.52 9.93
N GLY A 312 -10.74 -27.16 10.47
CA GLY A 312 -10.29 -27.62 11.79
C GLY A 312 -11.19 -27.13 12.94
N THR A 313 -11.90 -26.03 12.74
CA THR A 313 -12.85 -25.48 13.74
C THR A 313 -14.16 -26.27 13.75
N THR A 314 -14.59 -26.81 12.60
CA THR A 314 -15.84 -27.57 12.44
C THR A 314 -15.77 -28.98 13.03
N SER A 315 -14.58 -29.59 13.07
CA SER A 315 -14.37 -30.96 13.58
C SER A 315 -14.30 -31.06 15.11
N SER A 316 -14.40 -29.92 15.82
CA SER A 316 -14.28 -29.83 17.29
C SER A 316 -15.59 -29.44 18.01
N ARG A 317 -16.74 -29.46 17.31
CA ARG A 317 -18.07 -29.21 17.88
C ARG A 317 -18.94 -30.46 17.90
#